data_AF-U3GE59-F1
#
_entry.id   AF-U3GE59-F1
#
_cell.length_a   1.000
_cell.length_b   1.000
_cell.length_c   1.000
_cell.angle_alpha   90.00
_cell.angle_beta   90.00
_cell.angle_gamma   90.00
#
_symmetry.space_group_name_H-M   'P 1'
#
loop_
_entity.id
_entity.type
_entity.pdbx_description
1 polymer ?
#
loop_
_entity_poly.entity_id
_entity_poly.type
_entity_poly.pdbx_seq_one_letter_code
_entity_poly.pdbx_strand_id
1 'polypeptide(L)' 'MQKSLTRAGCVAGLESAGTIDLGGLDIRYGPNLRKGPNDVESTVIGPNGTFVR' A
#
# COMPACT_ATOMS: atom_id res chain seq x y z
N MET A 1 23.87 -0.25 19.09
CA MET A 1 23.69 0.98 18.29
C MET A 1 22.20 1.16 18.05
N GLN A 2 21.54 2.07 18.78
CA GLN A 2 20.10 2.27 18.68
C GLN A 2 19.81 3.04 17.39
N LYS A 3 19.12 2.41 16.43
CA LYS A 3 18.76 3.05 15.16
C LYS A 3 17.71 4.12 15.46
N SER A 4 18.11 5.38 15.43
CA SER A 4 17.20 6.51 15.64
C SER A 4 16.10 6.49 14.57
N LEU A 5 14.86 6.22 14.98
CA LEU A 5 13.70 6.22 14.10
C LEU A 5 13.29 7.68 13.85
N THR A 6 13.89 8.28 12.83
CA THR A 6 13.58 9.64 12.40
C THR A 6 12.54 9.62 11.28
N ARG A 7 11.79 10.72 11.14
CA ARG A 7 10.91 10.92 9.98
C ARG A 7 11.66 10.77 8.66
N ALA A 8 12.86 11.35 8.57
CA ALA A 8 13.70 11.26 7.38
C ALA A 8 14.10 9.80 7.08
N GLY A 9 14.48 9.03 8.09
CA GLY A 9 14.80 7.61 7.95
C GLY A 9 13.60 6.76 7.52
N CYS A 10 12.40 7.08 8.02
CA CYS A 10 11.16 6.42 7.60
C CYS A 10 10.85 6.70 6.13
N VAL A 11 10.91 7.96 5.69
CA VAL A 11 10.68 8.35 4.29
C VAL A 11 11.69 7.68 3.36
N ALA A 12 12.99 7.73 3.69
CA ALA A 12 14.03 7.09 2.88
C ALA A 12 13.86 5.56 2.81
N GLY A 13 13.42 4.93 3.91
CA GLY A 13 13.10 3.51 3.95
C GLY A 13 11.93 3.16 3.03
N LEU A 14 10.85 3.94 3.06
CA LEU A 14 9.68 3.72 2.21
C LEU A 14 10.00 3.96 0.73
N GLU A 15 10.78 4.99 0.39
CA GLU A 15 11.16 5.29 -1.00
C GLU A 15 12.09 4.23 -1.61
N SER A 16 12.89 3.55 -0.77
CA SER A 16 13.81 2.49 -1.21
C SER A 16 13.18 1.09 -1.24
N ALA A 17 12.03 0.89 -0.59
CA ALA A 17 11.35 -0.40 -0.53
C ALA A 17 10.72 -0.81 -1.88
N GLY A 18 10.46 0.15 -2.78
CA GLY A 18 9.91 -0.14 -4.10
C GLY A 18 8.44 -0.58 -4.05
N THR A 19 8.16 -1.84 -4.42
CA THR A 19 6.81 -2.41 -4.34
C THR A 19 6.71 -3.33 -3.13
N ILE A 20 5.71 -3.09 -2.29
CA ILE A 20 5.39 -3.89 -1.12
C ILE A 20 4.05 -4.57 -1.40
N ASP A 21 4.04 -5.90 -1.39
CA ASP A 21 2.81 -6.70 -1.45
C ASP A 21 2.24 -6.85 -0.03
N LEU A 22 1.02 -6.35 0.17
CA LEU A 22 0.27 -6.48 1.41
C LEU A 22 -0.84 -7.54 1.34
N GLY A 23 -0.57 -8.66 0.67
CA GLY A 23 -1.52 -9.77 0.54
C GLY A 23 -2.47 -9.58 -0.63
N GLY A 24 -1.93 -9.16 -1.78
CA GLY A 24 -2.67 -8.88 -3.01
C GLY A 24 -2.87 -7.39 -3.30
N LEU A 25 -2.52 -6.52 -2.35
CA LEU A 25 -2.50 -5.07 -2.54
C LEU A 25 -1.06 -4.59 -2.74
N ASP A 26 -0.74 -4.21 -3.97
CA ASP A 26 0.54 -3.59 -4.32
C ASP A 26 0.58 -2.13 -3.81
N ILE A 27 1.44 -1.87 -2.84
CA ILE A 27 1.80 -0.51 -2.44
C ILE A 27 3.15 -0.15 -3.05
N ARG A 28 3.17 0.98 -3.78
CA ARG A 28 4.40 1.53 -4.36
C ARG A 28 4.64 2.91 -3.80
N TYR A 29 5.81 3.11 -3.20
CA TYR A 29 6.22 4.40 -2.65
C TYR A 29 7.59 4.76 -3.22
N GLY A 30 7.73 5.95 -3.78
CA GLY A 30 8.98 6.40 -4.36
C GLY A 30 9.07 7.92 -4.47
N PRO A 31 10.27 8.49 -4.71
CA PRO A 31 10.50 9.94 -4.64
C PRO A 31 9.58 10.78 -5.54
N ASN A 32 9.18 10.20 -6.68
CA ASN A 32 8.27 10.81 -7.67
C ASN A 32 6.95 10.04 -7.83
N LEU A 33 6.69 9.05 -6.96
CA LEU A 33 5.47 8.24 -6.99
C LEU A 33 4.64 8.53 -5.74
N ARG A 34 3.72 9.49 -5.88
CA ARG A 34 2.80 9.95 -4.81
C ARG A 34 1.37 9.45 -4.97
N LYS A 35 1.14 8.50 -5.87
CA LYS A 35 -0.17 7.85 -6.03
C LYS A 35 -0.24 6.64 -5.11
N GLY A 36 -1.37 6.50 -4.41
CA GLY A 36 -1.70 5.27 -3.70
C GLY A 36 -1.93 4.10 -4.66
N PRO A 37 -2.32 2.93 -4.14
CA PRO A 37 -2.71 1.80 -4.98
C PRO A 37 -3.76 2.23 -6.00
N ASN A 38 -3.61 1.78 -7.25
CA ASN A 38 -4.61 2.01 -8.30
C ASN A 38 -5.66 0.88 -8.34
N ASP A 39 -5.73 0.10 -7.26
CA ASP A 39 -6.65 -1.04 -7.19
C ASP A 39 -8.07 -0.53 -7.02
N VAL A 40 -8.94 -0.89 -7.96
CA VAL A 40 -10.36 -0.51 -7.97
C VAL A 40 -11.15 -1.78 -8.21
N GLU A 41 -12.00 -2.10 -7.26
CA GLU A 41 -12.84 -3.29 -7.31
C GLU A 41 -14.31 -2.91 -7.38
N SER A 42 -15.04 -3.58 -8.27
CA SER A 42 -16.51 -3.52 -8.29
C SER A 42 -17.04 -4.74 -7.55
N THR A 43 -18.07 -4.55 -6.73
CA THR A 43 -18.69 -5.63 -5.96
C THR A 43 -20.19 -5.41 -5.92
N VAL A 44 -20.93 -6.52 -5.99
CA VAL A 44 -22.39 -6.56 -5.85
C VAL A 44 -22.74 -7.14 -4.50
N ILE A 45 -23.75 -6.56 -3.84
CA ILE A 45 -24.34 -7.15 -2.64
C ILE A 45 -25.34 -8.21 -3.10
N GLY A 46 -24.98 -9.47 -2.92
CA GLY A 46 -25.81 -10.63 -3.19
C GLY A 46 -26.82 -10.91 -2.08
N PRO A 47 -27.71 -11.90 -2.29
CA PRO A 47 -28.64 -12.34 -1.26
C PRO A 47 -27.89 -12.73 0.03
N ASN A 48 -28.51 -12.44 1.18
CA ASN A 48 -27.93 -12.64 2.51
C ASN A 48 -26.71 -11.76 2.84
N GLY A 49 -26.52 -10.63 2.13
CA GLY A 49 -25.44 -9.68 2.41
C GLY A 49 -24.05 -10.21 2.02
N THR A 50 -24.00 -11.20 1.13
CA THR A 50 -22.75 -11.70 0.57
C THR A 50 -22.19 -10.70 -0.42
N PHE A 51 -20.87 -10.52 -0.42
CA PHE A 51 -20.18 -9.75 -1.46
C PHE A 51 -19.86 -10.68 -2.61
N VAL A 52 -20.35 -10.34 -3.80
CA VAL A 52 -20.08 -11.06 -5.04
C VAL A 52 -19.17 -10.18 -5.90
N ARG A 53 -18.04 -10.76 -6.31
CA ARG A 53 -17.09 -10.19 -7.27
C ARG A 53 -17.38 -10.74 -8.67
#